data_AF-A0AAV2Q3S8-F1
#
_entry.id   AF-A0AAV2Q3S8-F1
#
_cell.length_a   1.000
_cell.length_b   1.000
_cell.length_c   1.000
_cell.angle_alpha   90.00
_cell.angle_beta   90.00
_cell.angle_gamma   90.00
#
_symmetry.space_group_name_H-M   'P 1'
#
loop_
_entity.id
_entity.type
_entity.pdbx_description
1 polymer ?
#
loop_
_entity_poly.entity_id
_entity_poly.type
_entity_poly.pdbx_seq_one_letter_code
_entity_poly.pdbx_strand_id
1 'polypeptide(L)'
;MKAVLSILLFAAAAVYQSSAEGPIICYACSSYESGIDIYDPECANDDYNGQMLAVDGFGDYTCFTEVALDGRIRRSFSESNYQDGYCWNTGLSTRCYCTADICNSDLCQHCF
;
A
#
# COMPACT_ATOMS: atom_id res chain seq x y z
N MET A 1 -37.66 -47.71 -14.63
CA MET A 1 -37.47 -46.57 -13.70
C MET A 1 -36.68 -47.05 -12.48
N LYS A 2 -35.44 -46.59 -12.33
CA LYS A 2 -34.72 -46.43 -11.06
C LYS A 2 -33.44 -45.67 -11.37
N ALA A 3 -33.43 -44.42 -10.94
CA ALA A 3 -32.34 -43.46 -11.07
C ALA A 3 -31.21 -43.82 -10.10
N VAL A 4 -29.96 -43.52 -10.48
CA VAL A 4 -28.88 -43.26 -9.52
C VAL A 4 -28.20 -41.98 -9.94
N LEU A 5 -28.55 -40.93 -9.21
CA LEU A 5 -28.07 -39.57 -9.28
C LEU A 5 -26.63 -39.54 -8.74
N SER A 6 -25.63 -39.32 -9.60
CA SER A 6 -24.25 -39.13 -9.16
C SER A 6 -24.00 -37.65 -8.89
N ILE A 7 -23.95 -37.30 -7.61
CA ILE A 7 -23.61 -35.97 -7.11
C ILE A 7 -22.08 -35.84 -7.16
N LEU A 8 -21.57 -35.03 -8.09
CA LEU A 8 -20.17 -34.61 -8.11
C LEU A 8 -20.00 -33.41 -7.16
N LEU A 9 -19.39 -33.68 -6.00
CA LEU A 9 -18.85 -32.65 -5.12
C LEU A 9 -17.67 -31.96 -5.82
N PHE A 10 -17.81 -30.68 -6.16
CA PHE A 10 -16.66 -29.85 -6.44
C PHE A 10 -16.10 -29.31 -5.13
N ALA A 11 -14.87 -29.72 -4.83
CA ALA A 11 -14.08 -29.29 -3.69
C ALA A 11 -13.94 -27.76 -3.69
N ALA A 12 -14.29 -27.13 -2.57
CA ALA A 12 -13.91 -25.75 -2.30
C ALA A 12 -12.38 -25.70 -2.20
N ALA A 13 -11.71 -25.08 -3.17
CA ALA A 13 -10.32 -24.71 -3.04
C ALA A 13 -10.25 -23.59 -1.99
N ALA A 14 -10.02 -23.95 -0.74
CA ALA A 14 -9.58 -23.02 0.27
C ALA A 14 -8.20 -22.51 -0.14
N VAL A 15 -8.15 -21.32 -0.73
CA VAL A 15 -6.89 -20.60 -0.91
C VAL A 15 -6.42 -20.18 0.48
N TYR A 16 -5.40 -20.87 0.97
CA TYR A 16 -4.79 -20.65 2.28
C TYR A 16 -4.19 -19.23 2.36
N GLN A 17 -4.40 -18.62 3.53
CA GLN A 17 -3.84 -17.37 4.01
C GLN A 17 -2.31 -17.29 3.83
N SER A 18 -1.83 -16.13 3.45
CA SER A 18 -0.54 -15.60 3.92
C SER A 18 -0.79 -14.22 4.52
N SER A 19 -1.21 -14.16 5.78
CA SER A 19 -0.88 -12.99 6.60
C SER A 19 0.62 -13.11 6.86
N ALA A 20 1.43 -12.47 6.03
CA ALA A 20 2.86 -12.44 6.24
C ALA A 20 3.11 -11.75 7.60
N GLU A 21 3.41 -12.53 8.63
CA GLU A 21 3.87 -12.03 9.94
C GLU A 21 5.34 -11.57 9.82
N GLY A 22 5.60 -10.63 8.93
CA GLY A 22 6.91 -10.04 8.70
C GLY A 22 6.81 -8.51 8.57
N PRO A 23 7.93 -7.79 8.69
CA PRO A 23 7.93 -6.36 8.43
C PRO A 23 7.44 -6.07 7.02
N ILE A 24 6.67 -4.99 6.87
CA ILE A 24 6.36 -4.42 5.57
C ILE A 24 7.48 -3.46 5.17
N ILE A 25 7.88 -3.50 3.90
CA ILE A 25 8.87 -2.57 3.35
C ILE A 25 8.13 -1.49 2.58
N CYS A 26 8.33 -0.21 2.93
CA CYS A 26 7.73 0.92 2.23
C CYS A 26 8.81 1.85 1.68
N TYR A 27 8.50 2.57 0.60
CA TYR A 27 9.29 3.74 0.26
C TYR A 27 9.11 4.83 1.33
N ALA A 28 10.21 5.49 1.70
CA ALA A 28 10.25 6.54 2.69
C ALA A 28 11.00 7.76 2.14
N CYS A 29 10.27 8.78 1.71
CA CYS A 29 10.85 10.01 1.17
C CYS A 29 9.88 11.19 1.15
N SER A 30 10.42 12.40 0.97
CA SER A 30 9.65 13.58 0.59
C SER A 30 10.32 14.35 -0.56
N SER A 31 9.53 14.86 -1.50
CA SER A 31 10.03 15.72 -2.59
C SER A 31 10.32 17.16 -2.14
N TYR A 32 10.15 17.43 -0.84
CA TYR A 32 10.35 18.74 -0.22
C TYR A 32 11.04 18.57 1.14
N GLU A 33 11.76 19.60 1.58
CA GLU A 33 12.39 19.62 2.90
C GLU A 33 11.31 19.80 3.98
N SER A 34 10.98 18.72 4.70
CA SER A 34 9.95 18.73 5.76
C SER A 34 10.53 18.66 7.18
N GLY A 35 11.80 18.25 7.31
CA GLY A 35 12.48 18.01 8.59
C GLY A 35 12.02 16.76 9.35
N ILE A 36 10.96 16.09 8.88
CA ILE A 36 10.38 14.87 9.48
C ILE A 36 10.69 13.65 8.62
N ASP A 37 10.68 13.82 7.30
CA ASP A 37 10.93 12.76 6.33
C ASP A 37 12.30 12.95 5.67
N ILE A 38 12.76 11.89 5.01
CA ILE A 38 14.01 11.92 4.29
C ILE A 38 13.79 12.64 2.97
N TYR A 39 14.38 13.82 2.82
CA TYR A 39 14.31 14.58 1.58
C TYR A 39 15.00 13.83 0.44
N ASP A 40 14.27 13.61 -0.65
CA ASP A 40 14.78 13.03 -1.89
C ASP A 40 14.09 13.74 -3.09
N PRO A 41 14.85 14.46 -3.95
CA PRO A 41 14.27 15.15 -5.10
C PRO A 41 13.60 14.22 -6.11
N GLU A 42 13.98 12.93 -6.15
CA GLU A 42 13.39 11.93 -7.07
C GLU A 42 12.11 11.29 -6.50
N CYS A 43 11.71 11.64 -5.26
CA CYS A 43 10.53 11.07 -4.58
C CYS A 43 9.22 11.26 -5.37
N ALA A 44 9.17 12.26 -6.25
CA ALA A 44 8.00 12.57 -7.07
C ALA A 44 7.94 11.79 -8.40
N ASN A 45 8.84 10.85 -8.67
CA ASN A 45 8.81 10.04 -9.90
C ASN A 45 7.89 8.82 -9.74
N ASP A 46 7.03 8.53 -10.72
CA ASP A 46 6.11 7.37 -10.70
C ASP A 46 6.84 6.01 -10.54
N ASP A 47 8.11 5.97 -10.91
CA ASP A 47 9.00 4.81 -10.90
C ASP A 47 10.16 4.98 -9.89
N TYR A 48 9.91 5.74 -8.82
CA TYR A 48 10.83 5.89 -7.70
C TYR A 48 11.27 4.53 -7.15
N ASN A 49 12.59 4.36 -7.03
CA ASN A 49 13.22 3.13 -6.56
C ASN A 49 14.29 3.42 -5.48
N GLY A 50 14.18 4.56 -4.82
CA GLY A 50 15.15 5.07 -3.88
C GLY A 50 15.00 4.45 -2.48
N GLN A 51 14.90 5.32 -1.49
CA GLN A 51 14.96 4.95 -0.09
C GLN A 51 13.77 4.11 0.37
N MET A 52 14.08 2.99 1.02
CA MET A 52 13.14 2.02 1.57
C MET A 52 13.34 1.91 3.07
N LEU A 53 12.25 1.70 3.80
CA LEU A 53 12.24 1.45 5.23
C LEU A 53 11.48 0.15 5.51
N ALA A 54 12.15 -0.78 6.18
CA ALA A 54 11.48 -1.94 6.77
C ALA A 54 10.82 -1.50 8.08
N VAL A 55 9.51 -1.74 8.18
CA VAL A 55 8.71 -1.34 9.33
C VAL A 55 8.39 -2.60 10.13
N ASP A 56 9.21 -2.83 11.16
CA ASP A 56 9.03 -3.92 12.10
C ASP A 56 7.88 -3.61 13.06
N GLY A 57 6.77 -4.34 12.93
CA GLY A 57 5.68 -4.22 13.88
C GLY A 57 4.64 -5.30 13.72
N PHE A 58 3.98 -5.65 14.84
CA PHE A 58 2.93 -6.65 14.88
C PHE A 58 1.67 -6.14 14.14
N GLY A 59 1.64 -6.30 12.82
CA GLY A 59 0.42 -6.56 12.04
C GLY A 59 -0.36 -5.40 11.42
N ASP A 60 -0.12 -4.14 11.78
CA ASP A 60 -1.05 -3.05 11.41
C ASP A 60 -0.45 -1.91 10.57
N TYR A 61 0.67 -2.16 9.90
CA TYR A 61 1.33 -1.14 9.08
C TYR A 61 0.88 -1.19 7.61
N THR A 62 0.72 -0.01 7.01
CA THR A 62 0.45 0.14 5.57
C THR A 62 1.35 1.18 4.95
N CYS A 63 1.81 0.95 3.74
CA CYS A 63 2.52 1.97 2.99
C CYS A 63 1.53 3.01 2.48
N PHE A 64 1.99 4.25 2.32
CA PHE A 64 1.20 5.30 1.67
C PHE A 64 2.04 6.18 0.75
N THR A 65 1.37 6.74 -0.26
CA THR A 65 1.80 7.95 -0.98
C THR A 65 0.83 9.08 -0.66
N GLU A 66 1.34 10.28 -0.42
CA GLU A 66 0.58 11.50 -0.22
C GLU A 66 0.97 12.51 -1.29
N VAL A 67 -0.03 12.99 -2.03
CA VAL A 67 0.08 14.02 -3.06
C VAL A 67 -0.62 15.27 -2.56
N ALA A 68 0.14 16.32 -2.27
CA ALA A 68 -0.40 17.62 -1.91
C ALA A 68 -0.94 18.37 -3.14
N LEU A 69 -1.85 19.33 -2.92
CA LEU A 69 -2.42 20.14 -4.00
C LEU A 69 -1.39 20.97 -4.78
N ASP A 70 -0.23 21.26 -4.17
CA ASP A 70 0.88 21.98 -4.79
C ASP A 70 1.88 21.05 -5.49
N GLY A 71 1.57 19.75 -5.61
CA GLY A 71 2.41 18.75 -6.26
C GLY A 71 3.53 18.19 -5.38
N ARG A 72 3.62 18.58 -4.11
CA ARG A 72 4.55 17.94 -3.18
C ARG A 72 4.14 16.50 -2.90
N ILE A 73 5.14 15.62 -2.88
CA ILE A 73 4.97 14.19 -2.69
C ILE A 73 5.64 13.77 -1.39
N ARG A 74 4.99 12.87 -0.67
CA ARG A 74 5.54 12.18 0.48
C ARG A 74 5.17 10.70 0.43
N ARG A 75 6.14 9.82 0.66
CA ARG A 75 5.96 8.37 0.74
C ARG A 75 6.43 7.92 2.11
N SER A 76 5.62 7.12 2.80
CA SER A 76 6.02 6.54 4.09
C SER A 76 5.09 5.38 4.46
N PHE A 77 5.03 5.05 5.74
CA PHE A 77 4.14 4.07 6.32
C PHE A 77 3.18 4.70 7.33
N SER A 78 2.02 4.10 7.52
CA SER A 78 1.06 4.43 8.56
C SER A 78 1.03 3.32 9.60
N GLU A 79 0.94 3.67 10.88
CA GLU A 79 0.69 2.75 12.00
C GLU A 79 -0.78 2.27 12.05
N SER A 80 -1.50 2.41 10.96
CA SER A 80 -2.92 2.07 10.87
C SER A 80 -3.15 1.20 9.65
N ASN A 81 -4.05 0.25 9.82
CA ASN A 81 -4.39 -0.72 8.79
C ASN A 81 -5.45 -0.14 7.85
N TYR A 82 -5.04 0.13 6.61
CA TYR A 82 -5.90 0.55 5.52
C TYR A 82 -5.93 -0.51 4.43
N GLN A 83 -7.04 -0.63 3.73
CA GLN A 83 -7.17 -1.59 2.63
C GLN A 83 -6.36 -1.14 1.41
N ASP A 84 -5.90 -2.09 0.60
CA ASP A 84 -5.26 -1.80 -0.69
C ASP A 84 -6.14 -0.89 -1.57
N GLY A 85 -5.53 0.18 -2.08
CA GLY A 85 -6.22 1.16 -2.93
C GLY A 85 -7.17 2.09 -2.17
N TYR A 86 -7.15 2.08 -0.84
CA TYR A 86 -7.89 3.06 -0.06
C TYR A 86 -7.29 4.46 -0.28
N CYS A 87 -8.15 5.44 -0.58
CA CYS A 87 -7.77 6.84 -0.78
C CYS A 87 -8.45 7.74 0.26
N TRP A 88 -7.67 8.55 0.96
CA TRP A 88 -8.17 9.57 1.88
C TRP A 88 -7.83 10.98 1.36
N ASN A 89 -8.88 11.74 1.05
CA ASN A 89 -8.77 13.13 0.65
C ASN A 89 -8.97 14.06 1.86
N THR A 90 -7.98 14.87 2.18
CA THR A 90 -8.03 15.83 3.30
C THR A 90 -8.51 17.22 2.88
N GLY A 91 -8.67 17.44 1.57
CA GLY A 91 -8.90 18.76 0.98
C GLY A 91 -7.62 19.58 0.74
N LEU A 92 -6.48 19.13 1.28
CA LEU A 92 -5.15 19.71 1.04
C LEU A 92 -4.19 18.71 0.37
N SER A 93 -4.51 17.42 0.48
CA SER A 93 -3.79 16.32 -0.11
C SER A 93 -4.71 15.14 -0.37
N THR A 94 -4.24 14.24 -1.23
CA THR A 94 -4.77 12.90 -1.42
C THR A 94 -3.72 11.93 -0.90
N ARG A 95 -4.11 11.03 0.01
CA ARG A 95 -3.26 9.97 0.50
C ARG A 95 -3.82 8.61 0.09
N CYS A 96 -3.03 7.81 -0.62
CA CYS A 96 -3.38 6.47 -1.03
C CYS A 96 -2.58 5.44 -0.25
N TYR A 97 -3.20 4.30 0.06
CA TYR A 97 -2.65 3.28 0.94
C TYR A 97 -2.59 1.90 0.27
N CYS A 98 -1.63 1.10 0.71
CA CYS A 98 -1.45 -0.27 0.25
C CYS A 98 -0.66 -1.12 1.28
N THR A 99 -0.79 -2.44 1.16
CA THR A 99 -0.40 -3.43 2.17
C THR A 99 0.73 -4.36 1.71
N ALA A 100 1.12 -4.29 0.43
CA ALA A 100 2.24 -5.06 -0.12
C ALA A 100 3.57 -4.32 0.04
N ASP A 101 4.68 -5.04 -0.03
CA ASP A 101 5.99 -4.41 -0.04
C ASP A 101 6.15 -3.46 -1.23
N ILE A 102 6.65 -2.26 -0.95
CA ILE A 102 7.11 -1.29 -1.95
C ILE A 102 5.93 -0.87 -2.88
N CYS A 103 4.69 -1.00 -2.40
CA CYS A 103 3.49 -0.74 -3.18
C CYS A 103 3.16 0.75 -3.33
N ASN A 104 3.75 1.62 -2.50
CA ASN A 104 3.60 3.07 -2.58
C ASN A 104 4.51 3.68 -3.66
N SER A 105 4.56 3.03 -4.82
CA SER A 105 5.35 3.46 -5.98
C SER A 105 4.62 4.52 -6.80
N ASP A 106 3.28 4.46 -6.86
CA ASP A 106 2.47 5.38 -7.66
C ASP A 106 2.20 6.72 -6.94
N LEU A 107 1.79 7.72 -7.72
CA LEU A 107 1.33 9.03 -7.23
C LEU A 107 -0.19 9.07 -7.04
N CYS A 108 -0.78 8.02 -6.46
CA CYS A 108 -2.22 7.91 -6.23
C CYS A 108 -3.07 8.06 -7.51
N GLN A 109 -2.54 7.65 -8.66
CA GLN A 109 -3.22 7.78 -9.96
C GLN A 109 -4.56 7.01 -10.01
N HIS A 110 -4.71 5.98 -9.19
CA HIS A 110 -5.95 5.21 -9.05
C HIS A 110 -7.06 5.91 -8.25
N CYS A 111 -6.76 7.05 -7.62
CA CYS A 111 -7.71 7.82 -6.80
C CYS A 111 -8.48 8.90 -7.58
N PHE A 112 -8.22 9.07 -8.88
CA PHE A 112 -8.80 10.10 -9.77
C PHE A 112 -9.33 9.48 -11.06
#